data_AF-A0A7L1FSX6-F1
#
_entry.id   AF-A0A7L1FSX6-F1
#
_cell.length_a   1.000
_cell.length_b   1.000
_cell.length_c   1.000
_cell.angle_alpha   90.00
_cell.angle_beta   90.00
_cell.angle_gamma   90.00
#
_symmetry.space_group_name_H-M   'P 1'
#
loop_
_entity.id
_entity.type
_entity.pdbx_description
1 polymer ?
#
loop_
_entity_poly.entity_id
_entity_poly.type
_entity_poly.pdbx_seq_one_letter_code
_entity_poly.pdbx_strand_id
1 'polypeptide(L)'
;RLGSRRCRRCHITFPDPAFAARHAKRQHPGDFARAALRGALFVCFVCSRPFGSSPALLRHQRGHAHAAKAPPAPPQEAPPAAAAATPP
;
A
#
# COMPACT_ATOMS: atom_id res chain seq x y z
N ARG A 1 -0.03 0.68 14.68
CA ARG A 1 -0.12 1.99 14.01
C ARG A 1 1.31 2.32 13.64
N LEU A 2 1.60 2.71 12.40
CA LEU A 2 2.95 3.20 12.07
C LEU A 2 3.17 4.47 12.91
N GLY A 3 4.36 4.64 13.50
CA GLY A 3 4.65 5.74 14.42
C GLY A 3 4.36 5.45 15.91
N SER A 4 3.93 4.24 16.29
CA SER A 4 3.85 3.86 17.71
C SER A 4 5.21 3.39 18.25
N ARG A 5 5.60 3.88 19.43
CA ARG A 5 6.76 3.38 20.19
C ARG A 5 6.55 1.98 20.77
N ARG A 6 5.31 1.47 20.79
CA ARG A 6 4.98 0.14 21.31
C ARG A 6 4.57 -0.81 20.21
N CYS A 7 5.12 -2.03 20.22
CA CYS A 7 4.66 -3.11 19.36
C CYS A 7 3.27 -3.59 19.82
N ARG A 8 2.29 -3.70 18.93
CA ARG A 8 0.93 -4.14 19.30
C ARG A 8 0.75 -5.65 19.35
N ARG A 9 1.75 -6.43 18.90
CA ARG A 9 1.69 -7.90 18.92
C ARG A 9 2.32 -8.46 20.19
N CYS A 10 3.49 -7.93 20.56
CA CYS A 10 4.26 -8.38 21.72
C CYS A 10 4.33 -7.36 22.87
N HIS A 11 3.72 -6.18 22.71
CA HIS A 11 3.60 -5.13 23.73
C HIS A 11 4.92 -4.53 24.23
N ILE A 12 6.05 -4.88 23.61
CA ILE A 12 7.36 -4.28 23.86
C ILE A 12 7.32 -2.77 23.55
N THR A 13 7.82 -1.97 24.48
CA THR A 13 7.96 -0.52 24.32
C THR A 13 9.40 -0.20 23.93
N PHE A 14 9.54 0.57 22.86
CA PHE A 14 10.81 1.03 22.32
C PHE A 14 11.02 2.50 22.65
N PRO A 15 12.27 2.95 22.76
CA PRO A 15 12.57 4.37 22.97
C PRO A 15 12.10 5.23 21.78
N ASP A 16 12.10 4.66 20.57
CA ASP A 16 11.83 5.39 19.32
C ASP A 16 10.91 4.57 18.38
N PRO A 17 9.97 5.23 17.65
CA PRO A 17 9.09 4.55 16.70
C PRO A 17 9.83 3.86 15.54
N ALA A 18 11.00 4.33 15.11
CA ALA A 18 11.79 3.66 14.06
C ALA A 18 12.34 2.31 14.56
N PHE A 19 12.72 2.20 15.84
CA PHE A 19 13.07 0.92 16.45
C PHE A 19 11.87 -0.03 16.49
N ALA A 20 10.70 0.47 16.90
CA ALA A 20 9.47 -0.33 16.89
C ALA A 20 9.10 -0.79 15.46
N ALA A 21 9.29 0.06 14.45
CA ALA A 21 9.07 -0.29 13.05
C ALA A 21 10.07 -1.35 12.56
N ARG A 22 11.36 -1.22 12.91
CA ARG A 22 12.39 -2.22 12.59
C ARG A 22 12.13 -3.55 13.26
N HIS A 23 11.70 -3.52 14.52
CA HIS A 23 11.25 -4.72 15.25
C HIS A 23 10.07 -5.37 14.54
N ALA A 24 9.01 -4.61 14.21
CA ALA A 24 7.83 -5.15 13.54
C ALA A 24 8.16 -5.71 12.15
N LYS A 25 9.03 -5.05 11.38
CA LYS A 25 9.48 -5.53 10.07
C LYS A 25 10.19 -6.89 10.16
N ARG A 26 10.95 -7.14 11.24
CA ARG A 26 11.69 -8.40 11.45
C ARG A 26 10.84 -9.50 12.07
N GLN A 27 10.13 -9.20 13.16
CA GLN A 27 9.41 -10.20 13.95
C GLN A 27 7.97 -10.42 13.50
N HIS A 28 7.37 -9.45 12.82
CA HIS A 28 5.97 -9.48 12.40
C HIS A 28 5.80 -9.00 10.96
N PRO A 29 6.47 -9.63 9.97
CA PRO A 29 6.50 -9.14 8.59
C PRO A 29 5.09 -9.02 7.98
N GLY A 30 4.19 -9.96 8.25
CA GLY A 30 2.81 -9.93 7.75
C GLY A 30 1.98 -8.78 8.33
N ASP A 31 2.04 -8.56 9.65
CA ASP A 31 1.35 -7.44 10.29
C ASP A 31 1.96 -6.09 9.91
N PHE A 32 3.28 -6.03 9.78
CA PHE A 32 3.98 -4.85 9.30
C PHE A 32 3.54 -4.50 7.88
N ALA A 33 3.53 -5.47 6.96
CA ALA A 33 3.06 -5.26 5.59
C ALA A 33 1.60 -4.83 5.55
N ARG A 34 0.70 -5.50 6.29
CA ARG A 34 -0.72 -5.14 6.37
C ARG A 34 -0.93 -3.73 6.93
N ALA A 35 -0.12 -3.31 7.90
CA ALA A 35 -0.20 -1.97 8.45
C ALA A 35 0.38 -0.92 7.48
N ALA A 36 1.50 -1.21 6.84
CA ALA A 36 2.18 -0.31 5.90
C ALA A 36 1.40 -0.11 4.60
N LEU A 37 0.69 -1.14 4.15
CA LEU A 37 -0.13 -1.12 2.93
C LEU A 37 -1.59 -0.77 3.20
N ARG A 38 -1.95 -0.41 4.45
CA ARG A 38 -3.33 -0.05 4.78
C ARG A 38 -3.74 1.20 4.01
N GLY A 39 -4.69 1.05 3.10
CA GLY A 39 -5.18 2.14 2.24
C GLY A 39 -4.28 2.46 1.04
N ALA A 40 -3.18 1.72 0.86
CA ALA A 40 -2.35 1.85 -0.32
C ALA A 40 -2.99 1.13 -1.52
N LEU A 41 -2.89 1.73 -2.70
CA LEU A 41 -3.32 1.13 -3.97
C LEU A 41 -2.09 0.61 -4.73
N PHE A 42 -2.28 -0.50 -5.43
CA PHE A 42 -1.29 -1.08 -6.33
C PHE A 42 -1.57 -0.58 -7.74
N VAL A 43 -0.66 0.19 -8.32
CA VAL A 43 -0.87 0.84 -9.62
C VAL A 43 -0.16 0.08 -10.73
N CYS A 44 -0.86 -0.16 -11.83
CA CYS A 44 -0.23 -0.73 -13.02
C CYS A 44 0.69 0.30 -13.68
N PHE A 45 1.95 -0.06 -13.92
CA PHE A 45 2.90 0.84 -14.59
C PHE A 45 2.63 1.02 -16.10
N VAL A 46 1.80 0.15 -16.71
CA VAL A 46 1.46 0.21 -18.14
C VAL A 46 0.29 1.16 -18.42
N CYS A 47 -0.76 1.08 -17.59
CA CYS A 47 -2.02 1.81 -17.83
C CYS A 47 -2.49 2.64 -16.63
N SER A 48 -1.68 2.76 -15.58
CA SER A 48 -1.94 3.57 -14.38
C SER A 48 -3.20 3.18 -13.59
N ARG A 49 -3.84 2.05 -13.92
CA ARG A 49 -5.06 1.61 -13.23
C ARG A 49 -4.72 1.14 -11.80
N PRO A 50 -5.44 1.61 -10.77
CA PRO A 50 -5.22 1.18 -9.40
C PRO A 50 -5.96 -0.12 -9.07
N PHE A 51 -5.38 -0.90 -8.17
CA PHE A 51 -5.92 -2.15 -7.66
C PHE A 51 -5.80 -2.19 -6.13
N GLY A 52 -6.79 -2.78 -5.46
CA GLY A 52 -6.78 -2.91 -3.99
C GLY A 52 -5.84 -4.01 -3.46
N SER A 53 -5.23 -4.81 -4.34
CA SER A 53 -4.31 -5.88 -3.93
C SER A 53 -3.27 -6.21 -5.01
N SER A 54 -2.10 -6.67 -4.56
CA SER A 54 -1.01 -7.14 -5.45
C SER A 54 -1.45 -8.29 -6.38
N PRO A 55 -2.16 -9.34 -5.93
CA PRO A 55 -2.63 -10.40 -6.82
C PRO A 55 -3.58 -9.92 -7.92
N ALA A 56 -4.44 -8.94 -7.62
CA ALA A 56 -5.33 -8.35 -8.62
C ALA A 56 -4.54 -7.59 -9.70
N LEU A 57 -3.53 -6.81 -9.29
CA LEU A 57 -2.63 -6.14 -10.21
C LEU A 57 -1.83 -7.15 -11.07
N LEU A 58 -1.27 -8.20 -10.46
CA LEU A 58 -0.49 -9.21 -11.19
C LEU A 58 -1.33 -9.94 -12.24
N ARG A 59 -2.57 -10.32 -11.90
CA ARG A 59 -3.50 -10.92 -12.86
C ARG A 59 -3.81 -9.95 -14.01
N HIS A 60 -4.02 -8.67 -13.69
CA HIS A 60 -4.23 -7.63 -14.70
C HIS A 60 -3.01 -7.47 -15.63
N GLN A 61 -1.80 -7.42 -15.08
CA GLN A 61 -0.56 -7.24 -15.86
C GLN A 61 -0.32 -8.36 -16.87
N ARG A 62 -0.70 -9.61 -16.56
CA ARG A 62 -0.64 -10.71 -17.53
C ARG A 62 -1.48 -10.44 -18.78
N GLY A 63 -2.57 -9.69 -18.66
CA GLY A 63 -3.39 -9.27 -19.80
C GLY A 63 -2.64 -8.35 -20.78
N HIS A 64 -1.71 -7.51 -20.29
CA HIS A 64 -0.90 -6.64 -21.16
C HIS A 64 0.06 -7.43 -22.04
N ALA A 65 0.59 -8.56 -21.55
CA ALA A 65 1.47 -9.42 -22.35
C ALA A 65 0.76 -9.97 -23.61
N HIS A 66 -0.57 -10.07 -23.59
CA HIS A 66 -1.39 -10.49 -24.72
C HIS A 66 -1.91 -9.32 -25.59
N ALA A 67 -1.73 -8.07 -25.14
CA ALA A 67 -2.34 -6.88 -25.74
C ALA A 67 -1.32 -5.89 -26.35
N ALA A 68 -0.05 -6.30 -26.55
CA ALA A 68 1.06 -5.47 -27.04
C ALA A 68 0.91 -4.96 -28.50
N LYS A 69 -0.32 -4.79 -29.00
CA LYS A 69 -0.63 -4.29 -30.34
C LYS A 69 -1.58 -3.08 -30.37
N ALA A 70 -1.68 -2.30 -29.29
CA ALA A 70 -2.42 -1.04 -29.30
C ALA A 70 -1.69 0.07 -28.51
N PRO A 71 -1.60 1.31 -29.04
CA PRO A 71 -0.98 2.42 -28.33
C PRO A 71 -1.77 2.82 -27.07
N PRO A 72 -1.09 3.28 -26.00
CA PRO A 72 -1.75 3.68 -24.77
C PRO A 72 -2.55 4.98 -24.95
N ALA A 73 -3.81 4.96 -24.53
CA ALA A 73 -4.66 6.14 -24.38
C ALA A 73 -4.12 7.06 -23.27
N PRO A 74 -4.37 8.39 -23.34
CA PRO A 74 -3.78 9.36 -22.43
C PRO A 74 -4.21 9.15 -20.96
N PRO A 75 -3.38 9.60 -19.99
CA PRO A 75 -3.66 9.43 -18.57
C PRO A 75 -4.90 10.24 -18.18
N GLN A 76 -5.92 9.58 -17.62
CA GLN A 76 -7.02 10.27 -16.96
C GLN A 76 -6.60 10.64 -15.54
N GLU A 77 -6.54 11.94 -15.26
CA GLU A 77 -6.31 12.52 -13.94
C GLU A 77 -7.32 11.95 -12.92
N ALA A 78 -6.79 11.35 -11.85
CA ALA A 78 -7.58 10.91 -10.71
C ALA A 78 -7.97 12.14 -9.86
N PRO A 79 -9.24 12.29 -9.44
CA PRO A 79 -9.64 13.36 -8.55
C PRO A 79 -9.00 13.17 -7.16
N PRO A 80 -8.64 14.25 -6.45
CA PRO A 80 -8.16 14.15 -5.08
C PRO A 80 -9.29 13.64 -4.18
N ALA A 81 -9.10 12.47 -3.57
CA ALA A 81 -9.94 12.01 -2.48
C ALA A 81 -9.79 13.00 -1.31
N ALA A 82 -10.78 13.88 -1.19
CA ALA A 82 -10.86 14.90 -0.18
C ALA A 82 -10.80 14.30 1.23
N ALA A 83 -10.02 14.96 2.08
CA ALA A 83 -9.95 14.74 3.51
C ALA A 83 -11.33 14.99 4.15
N ALA A 84 -11.84 13.99 4.86
CA ALA A 84 -12.89 14.20 5.85
C ALA A 84 -12.22 14.31 7.23
N ALA A 85 -11.90 15.55 7.59
CA ALA A 85 -11.76 15.96 8.98
C ALA A 85 -13.16 16.33 9.49
N THR A 86 -13.57 15.78 10.63
CA THR A 86 -14.71 16.31 11.39
C THR A 86 -14.45 16.09 12.90
N PRO A 87 -14.22 17.15 13.70
CA PRO A 87 -14.59 17.18 15.10
C PRO A 87 -16.06 17.66 15.23
N PRO A 88 -16.78 17.23 16.27
CA PRO A 88 -16.83 18.05 17.50
C PRO A 88 -16.26 17.36 18.74
#